data_AF-A0A969WX06-F1
#
_entry.id   AF-A0A969WX06-F1
#
_cell.length_a   1.000
_cell.length_b   1.000
_cell.length_c   1.000
_cell.angle_alpha   90.00
_cell.angle_beta   90.00
_cell.angle_gamma   90.00
#
_symmetry.space_group_name_H-M   'P 1'
#
loop_
_entity.id
_entity.type
_entity.pdbx_description
1 polymer ?
#
loop_
_entity_poly.entity_id
_entity_poly.type
_entity_poly.pdbx_seq_one_letter_code
_entity_poly.pdbx_strand_id
1 'polypeptide(L)'
;MNRDLLLEIGTEEMPALLMPGVLKELEKLIEKELVDARLEYDSIWIGATPRRLALIVKGIPVKQPDAVKEIRGPKAAQAYDADNQPTKALLGFARGQGVKVE
;
A
#
# COMPACT_ATOMS: atom_id res chain seq x y z
N MET A 1 -2.53 18.48 4.71
CA MET A 1 -2.85 19.12 3.43
C MET A 1 -3.34 18.02 2.51
N ASN A 2 -4.52 18.20 1.92
CA ASN A 2 -5.12 17.21 1.04
C ASN A 2 -4.97 17.66 -0.42
N ARG A 3 -4.97 16.71 -1.34
CA ARG A 3 -4.85 16.92 -2.79
C ARG A 3 -5.85 16.03 -3.50
N ASP A 4 -5.97 16.23 -4.80
CA ASP A 4 -6.68 15.31 -5.67
C ASP A 4 -5.67 14.43 -6.40
N LEU A 5 -5.97 13.14 -6.49
CA LEU A 5 -5.20 12.17 -7.26
C LEU A 5 -5.95 11.87 -8.56
N LEU A 6 -5.28 12.03 -9.69
CA LEU A 6 -5.73 11.56 -11.00
C LEU A 6 -4.86 10.37 -11.41
N LEU A 7 -5.50 9.24 -11.71
CA LEU A 7 -4.87 8.12 -12.40
C LEU A 7 -5.56 7.94 -13.74
N GLU A 8 -4.76 7.95 -14.80
CA GLU A 8 -5.21 7.64 -16.15
C GLU A 8 -4.41 6.48 -16.73
N ILE A 9 -5.12 5.53 -17.33
CA ILE A 9 -4.54 4.39 -18.03
C ILE A 9 -4.99 4.47 -19.48
N GLY A 10 -4.04 4.67 -20.39
CA GLY A 10 -4.29 4.54 -21.81
C GLY A 10 -4.46 3.08 -22.21
N THR A 11 -5.47 2.79 -23.01
CA THR A 11 -5.74 1.43 -23.51
C THR A 11 -5.81 1.42 -25.03
N GLU A 12 -5.71 0.23 -25.62
CA GLU A 12 -6.20 0.02 -26.98
C GLU A 12 -7.73 0.06 -27.00
N GLU A 13 -8.35 -0.14 -28.17
CA GLU A 13 -9.80 -0.15 -28.33
C GLU A 13 -10.44 -1.28 -27.49
N MET A 14 -11.08 -0.90 -26.39
CA MET A 14 -11.78 -1.83 -25.52
C MET A 14 -13.25 -2.00 -25.94
N PRO A 15 -13.77 -3.25 -25.94
CA PRO A 15 -15.18 -3.50 -26.21
C PRO A 15 -16.11 -2.80 -25.22
N ALA A 16 -17.13 -2.10 -25.74
CA ALA A 16 -18.10 -1.37 -24.92
C ALA A 16 -18.84 -2.28 -23.91
N LEU A 17 -19.07 -3.54 -24.26
CA LEU A 17 -19.72 -4.53 -23.39
C LEU A 17 -18.92 -4.81 -22.10
N LEU A 18 -17.60 -4.67 -22.14
CA LEU A 18 -16.73 -4.92 -20.98
C LEU A 18 -16.65 -3.70 -20.04
N MET A 19 -16.91 -2.48 -20.55
CA MET A 19 -16.72 -1.23 -19.80
C MET A 19 -17.41 -1.20 -18.43
N PRO A 20 -18.69 -1.60 -18.27
CA PRO A 20 -19.35 -1.51 -16.97
C PRO A 20 -18.70 -2.41 -15.92
N GLY A 21 -18.25 -3.61 -16.32
CA GLY A 21 -17.55 -4.53 -15.43
C GLY A 21 -16.17 -4.02 -15.03
N VAL A 22 -15.42 -3.48 -15.99
CA VAL A 22 -14.09 -2.90 -15.75
C VAL A 22 -14.16 -1.71 -14.79
N LEU A 23 -15.12 -0.80 -14.99
CA LEU A 23 -15.32 0.36 -14.10
C LEU A 23 -15.63 -0.07 -12.67
N LYS A 24 -16.51 -1.06 -12.50
CA LYS A 24 -16.88 -1.60 -11.18
C LYS A 24 -15.70 -2.28 -10.47
N GLU A 25 -14.90 -3.05 -11.20
CA GLU A 25 -13.70 -3.67 -10.61
C GLU A 25 -12.64 -2.62 -10.27
N LEU A 26 -12.46 -1.60 -11.11
CA LEU A 26 -11.54 -0.49 -10.82
C LEU A 26 -11.95 0.26 -9.57
N GLU A 27 -13.25 0.52 -9.38
CA GLU A 27 -13.81 1.12 -8.16
C GLU A 27 -13.46 0.33 -6.91
N LYS A 28 -13.79 -0.96 -6.92
CA LYS A 28 -13.51 -1.85 -5.80
C LYS A 28 -12.01 -1.95 -5.49
N LEU A 29 -11.16 -1.97 -6.52
CA LEU A 29 -9.72 -2.01 -6.35
C LEU A 29 -9.21 -0.74 -5.69
N ILE A 30 -9.57 0.44 -6.19
CA ILE A 30 -9.05 1.69 -5.61
C ILE A 30 -9.56 1.91 -4.19
N GLU A 31 -10.82 1.57 -3.89
CA GLU A 31 -11.36 1.63 -2.53
C GLU A 31 -10.55 0.75 -1.57
N LYS A 32 -10.29 -0.50 -1.97
CA LYS A 32 -9.51 -1.44 -1.16
C LYS A 32 -8.08 -0.92 -0.95
N GLU A 33 -7.41 -0.46 -1.99
CA GLU A 33 -6.02 0.02 -1.88
C GLU A 33 -5.91 1.26 -0.98
N LEU A 34 -6.89 2.19 -1.04
CA LEU A 34 -6.93 3.35 -0.14
C LEU A 34 -7.14 2.94 1.33
N VAL A 35 -8.01 1.96 1.58
CA VAL A 35 -8.25 1.42 2.93
C VAL A 35 -7.00 0.72 3.48
N ASP A 36 -6.36 -0.16 2.70
CA ASP A 36 -5.15 -0.87 3.11
C ASP A 36 -4.00 0.09 3.39
N ALA A 37 -3.93 1.16 2.60
CA ALA A 37 -3.01 2.28 2.78
C ALA A 37 -3.34 3.19 3.98
N ARG A 38 -4.51 3.02 4.62
CA ARG A 38 -5.04 3.90 5.67
C ARG A 38 -5.11 5.37 5.21
N LEU A 39 -5.52 5.58 3.97
CA LEU A 39 -5.70 6.89 3.37
C LEU A 39 -7.19 7.23 3.36
N GLU A 40 -7.57 8.24 4.13
CA GLU A 40 -8.90 8.83 4.06
C GLU A 40 -9.07 9.62 2.76
N TYR A 41 -10.29 9.68 2.24
CA TYR A 41 -10.64 10.40 1.01
C TYR A 41 -12.11 10.86 1.08
N ASP A 42 -12.45 11.87 0.29
CA ASP A 42 -13.80 12.45 0.28
C ASP A 42 -14.72 11.72 -0.70
N SER A 43 -14.23 11.46 -1.91
CA SER A 43 -15.01 10.82 -2.97
C SER A 43 -14.10 10.23 -4.05
N ILE A 44 -14.61 9.23 -4.75
CA ILE A 44 -13.99 8.63 -5.92
C ILE A 44 -14.91 8.84 -7.12
N TRP A 45 -14.34 9.33 -8.22
CA TRP A 45 -14.99 9.34 -9.53
C TRP A 45 -14.24 8.41 -10.47
N ILE A 46 -14.97 7.66 -11.29
CA ILE A 46 -14.39 6.74 -12.28
C ILE A 46 -15.13 6.91 -13.60
N GLY A 47 -14.38 6.89 -14.69
CA GLY A 47 -14.93 6.94 -16.04
C GLY A 47 -14.02 6.26 -17.04
N ALA A 48 -14.57 5.96 -18.21
CA ALA A 48 -13.84 5.35 -19.29
C ALA A 48 -14.30 5.85 -20.66
N THR A 49 -13.39 5.77 -21.61
CA THR A 49 -13.66 5.76 -23.05
C THR A 49 -13.05 4.49 -23.63
N PRO A 50 -13.32 4.11 -24.89
CA PRO A 50 -12.75 2.89 -25.47
C PRO A 50 -11.22 2.80 -25.36
N ARG A 51 -10.50 3.93 -25.31
CA ARG A 51 -9.03 3.97 -25.24
C ARG A 51 -8.48 4.51 -23.91
N ARG A 52 -9.31 4.63 -22.87
CA ARG A 52 -8.90 5.22 -21.60
C ARG A 52 -9.74 4.75 -20.43
N LEU A 53 -9.08 4.42 -19.33
CA LEU A 53 -9.68 4.34 -18.00
C LEU A 53 -9.14 5.49 -17.16
N ALA A 54 -10.00 6.16 -16.40
CA ALA A 54 -9.61 7.26 -15.54
C ALA A 54 -10.33 7.16 -14.19
N LEU A 55 -9.61 7.50 -13.12
CA LEU A 55 -10.21 7.75 -11.81
C LEU A 55 -9.64 9.02 -11.19
N ILE A 56 -10.49 9.68 -10.40
CA ILE A 56 -10.14 10.84 -9.59
C ILE A 56 -10.51 10.54 -8.14
N VAL A 57 -9.54 10.57 -7.25
CA VAL A 57 -9.76 10.52 -5.79
C VAL A 57 -9.62 11.92 -5.24
N LYS A 58 -10.68 12.42 -4.60
CA LYS A 58 -10.71 13.75 -3.98
C LYS A 58 -10.30 13.69 -2.52
N GLY A 59 -9.60 14.73 -2.06
CA GLY A 59 -9.33 14.92 -0.63
C GLY A 59 -8.32 13.93 -0.03
N ILE A 60 -7.45 13.32 -0.83
CA ILE A 60 -6.46 12.37 -0.32
C ILE A 60 -5.32 13.12 0.41
N PRO A 61 -4.86 12.66 1.59
CA PRO A 61 -3.73 13.27 2.27
C PRO A 61 -2.44 13.04 1.49
N VAL A 62 -1.55 14.03 1.49
CA VAL A 62 -0.26 13.97 0.77
C VAL A 62 0.72 12.92 1.30
N LYS A 63 0.45 12.37 2.48
CA LYS A 63 1.27 11.36 3.15
C LYS A 63 0.33 10.43 3.92
N GLN A 64 0.66 9.14 3.90
CA GLN A 64 0.04 8.18 4.81
C GLN A 64 0.30 8.56 6.27
N PRO A 65 -0.66 8.28 7.18
CA PRO A 65 -0.45 8.47 8.60
C PRO A 65 0.72 7.60 9.07
N ASP A 66 1.46 8.12 10.05
CA ASP A 66 2.53 7.35 10.68
C ASP A 66 1.94 6.10 11.36
N ALA A 67 2.65 4.99 11.28
CA ALA A 67 2.23 3.73 11.85
C ALA A 67 3.39 3.08 12.60
N VAL A 68 3.09 2.55 13.78
CA VAL A 68 4.02 1.73 14.56
C VAL A 68 3.76 0.28 14.19
N LYS A 69 4.81 -0.44 13.81
CA LYS A 69 4.74 -1.87 13.50
C LYS A 69 5.51 -2.65 14.55
N GLU A 70 4.80 -3.44 15.35
CA GLU A 70 5.42 -4.39 16.27
C GLU A 70 5.68 -5.71 15.57
N ILE A 71 6.92 -6.18 15.60
CA ILE A 71 7.34 -7.42 14.95
C ILE A 71 8.05 -8.28 15.97
N ARG A 72 7.55 -9.50 16.18
CA ARG A 72 8.18 -10.44 17.10
C ARG A 72 9.51 -10.93 16.54
N GLY A 73 10.56 -10.69 17.30
CA GLY A 73 11.90 -11.23 17.04
C GLY A 73 12.08 -12.66 17.54
N PRO A 74 13.29 -13.21 17.42
CA PRO A 74 13.66 -14.48 18.04
C PRO A 74 13.48 -14.43 19.57
N LYS A 75 13.29 -15.58 20.20
CA LYS A 75 13.26 -15.67 21.67
C LYS A 75 14.56 -15.12 22.25
N ALA A 76 14.51 -14.51 23.44
CA ALA A 76 15.70 -13.93 24.09
C ALA A 76 16.88 -14.93 24.17
N ALA A 77 16.60 -16.18 24.52
CA ALA A 77 17.59 -17.27 24.58
C ALA A 77 18.23 -17.67 23.24
N GLN A 78 17.65 -17.22 22.12
CA GLN A 78 18.18 -17.42 20.77
C GLN A 78 18.71 -16.10 20.18
N ALA A 79 18.44 -14.97 20.82
CA ALA A 79 18.84 -13.65 20.38
C ALA A 79 20.27 -13.31 20.84
N TYR A 80 20.64 -13.78 22.04
CA TYR A 80 21.97 -13.63 22.62
C TYR A 80 22.59 -14.99 22.93
N ASP A 81 23.90 -15.10 22.77
CA ASP A 81 24.67 -16.27 23.20
C ASP A 81 25.08 -16.19 24.68
N ALA A 82 25.88 -17.16 25.13
CA ALA A 82 26.34 -17.24 26.51
C ALA A 82 27.23 -16.06 26.94
N ASP A 83 27.88 -15.39 25.99
CA ASP A 83 28.76 -14.23 26.22
C ASP A 83 27.98 -12.90 26.07
N ASN A 84 26.64 -12.99 26.01
CA ASN A 84 25.73 -11.88 25.79
C ASN A 84 25.94 -11.16 24.45
N GLN A 85 26.46 -11.88 23.44
CA GLN A 85 26.66 -11.35 22.09
C GLN A 85 25.46 -11.67 21.18
N PRO A 86 25.11 -10.78 20.24
CA PRO A 86 24.04 -11.02 19.27
C PRO A 86 24.28 -12.26 18.42
N THR A 87 23.33 -13.18 18.39
CA THR A 87 23.43 -14.35 17.52
C THR A 87 23.14 -13.99 16.06
N LYS A 88 23.46 -14.91 15.15
CA LYS A 88 23.05 -14.82 13.73
C LYS A 88 21.54 -14.64 13.56
N ALA A 89 20.72 -15.17 14.47
CA ALA A 89 19.27 -15.04 14.40
C ALA A 89 18.83 -13.60 14.71
N LEU A 90 19.41 -12.97 15.74
CA LEU A 90 19.13 -11.57 16.06
C LEU A 90 19.66 -10.62 14.98
N LEU A 91 20.89 -10.84 14.51
CA LEU A 91 21.50 -10.04 13.45
C LEU A 91 20.73 -10.13 12.13
N GLY A 92 20.29 -11.35 11.76
CA GLY A 92 19.47 -11.58 10.58
C GLY A 92 18.10 -10.90 10.68
N PHE A 93 17.46 -11.00 11.85
CA PHE A 93 16.19 -10.33 12.13
C PHE A 93 16.34 -8.80 12.04
N ALA A 94 17.30 -8.22 12.74
CA ALA A 94 17.54 -6.78 12.76
C ALA A 94 17.84 -6.23 11.36
N ARG A 95 18.70 -6.93 10.59
CA ARG A 95 18.96 -6.60 9.18
C ARG A 95 17.69 -6.66 8.33
N GLY A 96 16.86 -7.68 8.52
CA GLY A 96 15.58 -7.83 7.83
C GLY A 96 14.58 -6.73 8.15
N GLN A 97 14.67 -6.13 9.34
CA GLN A 97 13.84 -4.98 9.75
C GLN A 97 14.51 -3.62 9.51
N GLY A 98 15.74 -3.59 8.97
CA GLY A 98 16.47 -2.35 8.72
C GLY A 98 16.93 -1.62 9.99
N VAL A 99 17.02 -2.32 11.12
CA VAL A 99 17.47 -1.76 12.41
C VAL A 99 18.84 -2.29 12.79
N LYS A 100 19.58 -1.53 13.60
CA LYS A 100 20.85 -1.98 14.20
C LYS A 100 20.57 -2.73 15.50
N VAL A 101 21.40 -3.72 15.81
CA VAL A 101 21.45 -4.32 17.15
C VAL A 101 22.43 -3.47 17.95
N GLU A 102 21.93 -2.88 19.04
CA GLU A 102 22.74 -2.13 20.03
C GLU A 102 23.30 -3.07 21.10
#